data_AF-A0A7J7KCI7-F1
#
_entry.id   AF-A0A7J7KCI7-F1
#
_cell.length_a   1.000
_cell.length_b   1.000
_cell.length_c   1.000
_cell.angle_alpha   90.00
_cell.angle_beta   90.00
_cell.angle_gamma   90.00
#
_symmetry.space_group_name_H-M   'P 1'
#
loop_
_entity.id
_entity.type
_entity.pdbx_description
1 polymer ?
#
loop_
_entity_poly.entity_id
_entity_poly.type
_entity_poly.pdbx_seq_one_letter_code
_entity_poly.pdbx_strand_id
1 'polypeptide(L)'
;MPSKSKDKCAYCNLKADEQKCHVMIRCDCCEAWYHSQCQDLTKYEANLISSAEGKGVRWFCTKCIPELVINVDSQDQTEAKTSITELKEKLEEMNLLTMNKLNNIDQAVKGMQLTYADALKSNNENIKSLEDQCSKLVEQTEALKQNNGTLTVTHMRRSTNVI
;
A
#
# COMPACT_ATOMS: atom_id res chain seq x y z
N MET A 1 54.12 2.97 -8.91
CA MET A 1 53.69 4.28 -8.39
C MET A 1 53.92 4.30 -6.89
N PRO A 2 54.49 5.38 -6.30
CA PRO A 2 54.77 5.41 -4.87
C PRO A 2 53.47 5.32 -4.09
N SER A 3 53.33 4.26 -3.29
CA SER A 3 52.22 4.08 -2.36
C SER A 3 52.25 5.22 -1.34
N LYS A 4 51.26 6.12 -1.39
CA LYS A 4 51.08 7.13 -0.35
C LYS A 4 50.78 6.38 0.94
N SER A 5 51.73 6.35 1.87
CA SER A 5 51.57 5.66 3.14
C SER A 5 50.39 6.26 3.92
N LYS A 6 49.71 5.45 4.74
CA LYS A 6 48.61 5.87 5.62
C LYS A 6 49.04 6.88 6.69
N ASP A 7 50.27 7.39 6.60
CA ASP A 7 50.93 8.05 7.70
C ASP A 7 50.53 9.52 7.81
N LYS A 8 50.04 10.15 6.74
CA LYS A 8 49.70 11.58 6.74
C LYS A 8 48.43 11.90 5.95
N CYS A 9 47.65 12.81 6.49
CA CYS A 9 46.50 13.40 5.82
C CYS A 9 46.96 14.34 4.70
N ALA A 10 46.45 14.15 3.48
CA ALA A 10 46.80 14.98 2.33
C ALA A 10 46.16 16.39 2.35
N TYR A 11 45.33 16.70 3.35
CA TYR A 11 44.79 18.03 3.57
C TYR A 11 45.62 18.82 4.59
N CYS A 12 45.79 18.29 5.81
CA CYS A 12 46.48 19.00 6.91
C CYS A 12 47.94 18.58 7.13
N ASN A 13 48.44 17.56 6.42
CA ASN A 13 49.78 16.97 6.56
C ASN A 13 50.13 16.39 7.94
N LEU A 14 49.15 16.31 8.85
CA LEU A 14 49.28 15.67 10.16
C LEU A 14 49.07 14.16 10.07
N LYS A 15 49.63 13.43 11.04
CA LYS A 15 49.43 11.99 11.15
C LYS A 15 48.02 11.62 11.67
N ALA A 16 47.65 10.36 11.52
CA ALA A 16 46.36 9.81 11.96
C ALA A 16 46.09 10.00 13.46
N ASP A 17 47.14 9.99 14.28
CA ASP A 17 47.14 10.03 15.74
C ASP A 17 47.34 11.44 16.32
N GLU A 18 47.91 12.36 15.54
CA GLU A 18 48.19 13.75 15.95
C GLU A 18 46.93 14.63 15.98
N GLN A 19 45.87 14.23 15.28
CA GLN A 19 44.58 14.90 15.30
C GLN A 19 43.60 14.12 16.18
N LYS A 20 42.72 14.80 16.93
CA LYS A 20 41.66 14.16 17.76
C LYS A 20 40.64 13.31 16.94
N CYS A 21 40.87 13.17 15.64
CA CYS A 21 40.09 12.38 14.71
C CYS A 21 40.92 11.19 14.22
N HIS A 22 40.65 10.01 14.78
CA HIS A 22 41.38 8.78 14.44
C HIS A 22 40.91 8.10 13.14
N VAL A 23 39.84 8.60 12.50
CA VAL A 23 39.29 7.95 11.30
C VAL A 23 39.83 8.65 10.06
N MET A 24 40.61 7.90 9.29
CA MET A 24 41.08 8.32 7.98
C MET A 24 40.39 7.52 6.89
N ILE A 25 40.09 8.20 5.78
CA ILE A 25 39.45 7.63 4.60
C ILE A 25 40.35 7.83 3.37
N ARG A 26 40.39 6.84 2.47
CA ARG A 26 41.17 6.90 1.24
C ARG A 26 40.27 7.35 0.09
N CYS A 27 40.73 8.33 -0.69
CA CYS A 27 40.06 8.72 -1.92
C CYS A 27 40.29 7.70 -3.03
N ASP A 28 39.24 7.28 -3.73
CA ASP A 28 39.30 6.32 -4.83
C ASP A 28 39.87 6.89 -6.14
N CYS A 29 40.02 8.22 -6.25
CA CYS A 29 40.59 8.87 -7.42
C CYS A 29 42.10 9.16 -7.24
N CYS A 30 42.48 9.92 -6.21
CA CYS A 30 43.87 10.34 -6.02
C CYS A 30 44.68 9.44 -5.05
N GLU A 31 44.04 8.38 -4.52
CA GLU A 31 44.56 7.40 -3.56
C GLU A 31 45.12 8.01 -2.26
N ALA A 32 44.87 9.30 -2.02
CA ALA A 32 45.34 10.00 -0.85
C ALA A 32 44.42 9.74 0.37
N TRP A 33 45.03 9.72 1.55
CA TRP A 33 44.35 9.56 2.82
C TRP A 33 44.00 10.91 3.43
N TYR A 34 42.80 11.01 3.99
CA TYR A 34 42.29 12.23 4.60
C TYR A 34 41.67 11.90 5.95
N HIS A 35 41.85 12.77 6.96
CA HIS A 35 41.01 12.68 8.17
C HIS A 35 39.57 12.98 7.80
N SER A 36 38.62 12.27 8.41
CA SER A 36 37.18 12.50 8.13
C SER A 36 36.81 13.97 8.32
N GLN A 37 37.30 14.60 9.39
CA GLN A 37 37.07 16.01 9.70
C GLN A 37 37.70 16.98 8.69
N CYS A 38 38.82 16.61 8.06
CA CYS A 38 39.45 17.44 7.02
C CYS A 38 38.66 17.43 5.70
N GLN A 39 37.63 16.59 5.60
CA GLN A 39 36.74 16.48 4.46
C GLN A 39 35.28 16.66 4.88
N ASP A 40 35.05 17.32 6.02
CA ASP A 40 33.73 17.61 6.58
C ASP A 40 32.84 16.36 6.79
N LEU A 41 33.45 15.19 6.99
CA LEU A 41 32.76 13.94 7.31
C LEU A 41 32.69 13.74 8.82
N THR A 42 31.49 13.41 9.29
CA THR A 42 31.30 12.87 10.64
C THR A 42 31.98 11.51 10.78
N LYS A 43 32.27 11.12 12.02
CA LYS A 43 32.82 9.79 12.33
C LYS A 43 31.90 8.66 11.83
N TYR A 44 30.58 8.87 11.92
CA TYR A 44 29.59 7.90 11.45
C TYR A 44 29.65 7.72 9.94
N GLU A 45 29.66 8.81 9.17
CA GLU A 45 29.72 8.77 7.71
C GLU A 45 31.03 8.13 7.23
N ALA A 46 32.17 8.49 7.82
CA ALA A 46 33.44 7.90 7.46
C ALA A 46 33.48 6.38 7.75
N ASN A 47 32.96 5.96 8.90
CA ASN A 47 32.85 4.54 9.22
C ASN A 47 31.90 3.80 8.28
N LEU A 48 30.78 4.42 7.89
CA LEU A 48 29.84 3.84 6.95
C LEU A 48 30.51 3.60 5.60
N ILE A 49 31.24 4.60 5.09
CA ILE A 49 31.96 4.50 3.82
C ILE A 49 33.04 3.42 3.91
N SER A 50 33.86 3.41 4.96
CA SER A 50 34.86 2.35 5.17
C SER A 50 34.25 0.95 5.30
N SER A 51 33.08 0.82 5.93
CA SER A 51 32.38 -0.48 6.05
C SER A 51 31.75 -0.96 4.74
N ALA A 52 31.59 -0.05 3.78
CA ALA A 52 31.08 -0.34 2.44
C ALA A 52 32.20 -0.52 1.41
N GLU A 53 33.47 -0.37 1.81
CA GLU A 53 34.63 -0.66 0.97
C GLU A 53 34.56 -2.13 0.51
N GLY A 54 34.62 -2.36 -0.80
CA GLY A 54 34.42 -3.69 -1.40
C GLY A 54 32.97 -4.05 -1.77
N LYS A 55 31.98 -3.23 -1.40
CA LYS A 55 30.57 -3.37 -1.84
C LYS A 55 30.20 -2.46 -3.02
N GLY A 56 31.21 -1.98 -3.75
CA GLY A 56 31.03 -1.08 -4.90
C GLY A 56 30.81 0.39 -4.54
N VAL A 57 30.80 0.75 -3.25
CA VAL A 57 30.76 2.17 -2.82
C VAL A 57 32.15 2.77 -2.98
N ARG A 58 32.22 3.89 -3.72
CA ARG A 58 33.44 4.69 -3.90
C ARG A 58 33.28 6.04 -3.23
N TRP A 59 34.37 6.58 -2.71
CA TRP A 59 34.43 7.90 -2.12
C TRP A 59 35.54 8.75 -2.74
N PHE A 60 35.21 10.01 -2.96
CA PHE A 60 36.09 10.97 -3.62
C PHE A 60 36.28 12.18 -2.72
N CYS A 61 37.53 12.63 -2.58
CA CYS A 61 37.83 13.82 -1.81
C CYS A 61 37.30 15.06 -2.54
N THR A 62 37.14 16.16 -1.82
CA THR A 62 36.61 17.43 -2.36
C THR A 62 37.41 17.98 -3.54
N LYS A 63 38.69 17.61 -3.66
CA LYS A 63 39.54 17.96 -4.81
C LYS A 63 39.23 17.15 -6.07
N CYS A 64 38.83 15.89 -5.91
CA CYS A 64 38.54 14.98 -7.03
C CYS A 64 37.09 15.03 -7.49
N ILE A 65 36.14 15.47 -6.64
CA ILE A 65 34.71 15.57 -7.02
C ILE A 65 34.49 16.44 -8.28
N PRO A 66 35.08 17.65 -8.41
CA PRO A 66 34.88 18.47 -9.60
C PRO A 66 35.36 17.79 -10.89
N GLU A 67 36.48 17.05 -10.84
CA GLU A 67 37.04 16.35 -12.00
C GLU A 67 36.14 15.20 -12.47
N LEU A 68 35.38 14.57 -11.57
CA LEU A 68 34.46 13.47 -11.88
C LEU A 68 33.12 13.94 -12.42
N VAL A 69 32.64 15.09 -11.95
CA VAL A 69 31.37 15.69 -12.42
C VAL A 69 31.50 16.20 -13.87
N ILE A 70 32.71 16.60 -14.27
CA ILE A 70 33.00 17.07 -15.63
C ILE A 70 33.17 15.90 -16.62
N ASN A 71 33.46 14.69 -16.13
CA ASN A 71 33.83 13.53 -16.95
C ASN A 71 32.78 12.40 -16.97
N VAL A 72 31.53 12.69 -16.60
CA VAL A 72 30.42 11.80 -16.96
C VAL A 72 30.22 11.94 -18.46
N ASP A 73 30.74 10.98 -19.21
CA ASP A 73 30.68 10.96 -20.67
C ASP A 73 29.25 11.27 -21.14
N SER A 74 29.13 12.15 -22.12
CA SER A 74 27.83 12.61 -22.65
C SER A 74 26.91 11.45 -23.09
N GLN A 75 27.51 10.31 -23.42
CA GLN A 75 26.85 9.07 -23.81
C GLN A 75 26.07 8.42 -22.64
N ASP A 76 26.66 8.34 -21.44
CA ASP A 76 26.03 7.77 -20.24
C ASP A 76 24.84 8.65 -19.79
N GLN A 77 24.95 9.97 -19.96
CA GLN A 77 23.81 10.87 -19.71
C GLN A 77 22.68 10.69 -20.72
N THR A 78 22.98 10.44 -21.99
CA THR A 78 21.94 10.22 -23.00
C THR A 78 21.21 8.90 -22.79
N GLU A 79 21.92 7.82 -22.45
CA GLU A 79 21.31 6.50 -22.20
C GLU A 79 20.44 6.52 -20.93
N ALA A 80 20.89 7.20 -19.87
CA ALA A 80 20.09 7.43 -18.68
C ALA A 80 18.82 8.25 -18.99
N LYS A 81 18.92 9.30 -19.82
CA LYS A 81 17.76 10.12 -20.23
C LYS A 81 16.76 9.33 -21.06
N THR A 82 17.20 8.48 -21.98
CA THR A 82 16.33 7.61 -22.78
C THR A 82 15.61 6.62 -21.86
N SER A 83 16.34 5.97 -20.96
CA SER A 83 15.77 5.02 -19.99
C SER A 83 14.73 5.68 -19.08
N ILE A 84 14.98 6.90 -18.62
CA ILE A 84 14.02 7.68 -17.82
C ILE A 84 12.76 7.98 -18.63
N THR A 85 12.89 8.29 -19.92
CA THR A 85 11.75 8.63 -20.78
C THR A 85 10.89 7.39 -21.02
N GLU A 86 11.50 6.26 -21.37
CA GLU A 86 10.78 4.99 -21.55
C GLU A 86 10.07 4.53 -20.27
N LEU A 87 10.71 4.69 -19.10
CA LEU A 87 10.08 4.36 -17.82
C LEU A 87 8.89 5.27 -17.50
N LYS A 88 8.94 6.54 -17.89
CA LYS A 88 7.80 7.47 -17.73
C LYS A 88 6.62 7.07 -18.62
N GLU A 89 6.88 6.72 -19.88
CA GLU A 89 5.84 6.26 -20.81
C GLU A 89 5.17 4.98 -20.30
N LYS A 90 5.96 3.99 -19.85
CA LYS A 90 5.43 2.75 -19.24
C LYS A 90 4.62 3.03 -17.97
N LEU A 91 5.06 3.97 -17.14
CA LEU A 91 4.33 4.37 -15.94
C LEU A 91 2.96 4.98 -16.31
N GLU A 92 2.92 5.81 -17.35
CA GLU A 92 1.70 6.46 -17.80
C GLU A 92 0.72 5.47 -18.43
N GLU A 93 1.20 4.52 -19.24
CA GLU A 93 0.40 3.41 -19.77
C GLU A 93 -0.19 2.55 -18.64
N MET A 94 0.62 2.18 -17.65
CA MET A 94 0.19 1.39 -16.51
C MET A 94 -0.87 2.14 -15.68
N ASN A 95 -0.70 3.45 -15.50
CA ASN A 95 -1.68 4.28 -14.79
C ASN A 95 -3.02 4.33 -15.54
N LEU A 96 -3.00 4.48 -16.87
CA LEU A 96 -4.21 4.48 -17.68
C LEU A 96 -4.94 3.12 -17.59
N LEU A 97 -4.21 2.01 -17.68
CA LEU A 97 -4.77 0.68 -17.54
C LEU A 97 -5.42 0.48 -16.15
N THR A 98 -4.75 0.97 -15.10
CA THR A 98 -5.23 0.88 -13.73
C THR A 98 -6.52 1.67 -13.54
N MET A 99 -6.58 2.90 -14.04
CA MET A 99 -7.78 3.73 -13.98
C MET A 99 -8.97 3.09 -14.72
N ASN A 100 -8.73 2.50 -15.89
CA ASN A 100 -9.76 1.77 -16.63
C ASN A 100 -10.29 0.56 -15.84
N LYS A 101 -9.40 -0.22 -15.20
CA LYS A 101 -9.81 -1.36 -14.36
C LYS A 101 -10.65 -0.89 -13.15
N LEU A 102 -10.24 0.20 -12.49
CA LEU A 102 -10.98 0.76 -11.37
C LEU A 102 -12.38 1.24 -11.79
N ASN A 103 -12.50 1.89 -12.95
CA ASN A 103 -13.79 2.34 -13.47
C ASN A 103 -14.72 1.16 -13.78
N ASN A 104 -14.19 0.07 -14.37
CA ASN A 104 -14.98 -1.14 -14.63
C ASN A 104 -15.46 -1.80 -13.33
N ILE A 105 -14.61 -1.85 -12.30
CA ILE A 105 -14.99 -2.38 -10.98
C ILE A 105 -16.08 -1.50 -10.35
N ASP A 106 -15.95 -0.18 -10.40
CA ASP A 106 -16.94 0.76 -9.87
C ASP A 106 -18.31 0.57 -10.55
N GLN A 107 -18.34 0.43 -11.87
CA GLN A 107 -19.57 0.15 -12.61
C GLN A 107 -20.19 -1.20 -12.21
N ALA A 108 -19.38 -2.24 -12.07
CA ALA A 108 -19.86 -3.55 -11.65
C ALA A 108 -20.44 -3.51 -10.22
N VAL A 109 -19.77 -2.81 -9.30
CA VAL A 109 -20.24 -2.64 -7.92
C VAL A 109 -21.56 -1.87 -7.88
N LYS A 110 -21.69 -0.78 -8.64
CA LYS A 110 -22.95 -0.03 -8.77
C LYS A 110 -24.08 -0.91 -9.31
N GLY A 111 -23.80 -1.71 -10.34
CA GLY A 111 -24.76 -2.68 -10.88
C GLY A 111 -25.23 -3.68 -9.83
N MET A 112 -24.31 -4.26 -9.07
CA MET A 112 -24.65 -5.19 -7.97
C MET A 112 -25.45 -4.54 -6.84
N GLN A 113 -25.14 -3.28 -6.50
CA GLN A 113 -25.88 -2.55 -5.46
C GLN A 113 -27.33 -2.29 -5.88
N LEU A 114 -27.56 -1.94 -7.15
CA LEU A 114 -28.91 -1.74 -7.68
C LEU A 114 -29.71 -3.05 -7.68
N THR A 115 -29.14 -4.14 -8.18
CA THR A 115 -29.82 -5.44 -8.19
C THR A 115 -30.11 -5.96 -6.78
N TYR A 116 -29.19 -5.74 -5.84
CA TYR A 116 -29.40 -6.07 -4.44
C TYR A 116 -30.52 -5.24 -3.80
N ALA A 117 -30.58 -3.94 -4.08
CA ALA A 117 -31.65 -3.06 -3.59
C ALA A 117 -33.02 -3.48 -4.14
N ASP A 118 -33.10 -3.82 -5.43
CA ASP A 118 -34.33 -4.30 -6.06
C ASP A 118 -34.79 -5.64 -5.47
N ALA A 119 -33.85 -6.57 -5.26
CA ALA A 119 -34.14 -7.86 -4.61
C ALA A 119 -34.64 -7.68 -3.18
N LEU A 120 -34.03 -6.79 -2.39
CA LEU A 120 -34.49 -6.47 -1.04
C LEU A 120 -35.90 -5.87 -1.05
N LYS A 121 -36.19 -4.97 -1.98
CA LYS A 121 -37.52 -4.37 -2.11
C LYS A 121 -38.57 -5.42 -2.44
N SER A 122 -38.30 -6.28 -3.41
CA SER A 122 -39.20 -7.38 -3.78
C SER A 122 -39.41 -8.36 -2.63
N ASN A 123 -38.35 -8.71 -1.89
CA ASN A 123 -38.46 -9.56 -0.72
C ASN A 123 -39.32 -8.92 0.38
N ASN A 124 -39.18 -7.62 0.62
CA ASN A 124 -40.02 -6.91 1.60
C ASN A 124 -41.50 -6.87 1.19
N GLU A 125 -41.79 -6.69 -0.09
CA GLU A 125 -43.17 -6.77 -0.61
C GLU A 125 -43.76 -8.17 -0.43
N ASN A 126 -42.97 -9.22 -0.68
CA ASN A 126 -43.37 -10.61 -0.46
C ASN A 126 -43.63 -10.91 1.02
N ILE A 127 -42.75 -10.46 1.93
CA ILE A 127 -42.93 -10.62 3.38
C ILE A 127 -44.24 -9.98 3.83
N LYS A 128 -44.49 -8.73 3.41
CA LYS A 128 -45.74 -8.03 3.74
C LYS A 128 -46.97 -8.79 3.23
N SER A 129 -46.92 -9.31 2.00
CA SER A 129 -48.01 -10.12 1.47
C SER A 129 -48.23 -11.41 2.26
N LEU A 130 -47.18 -12.05 2.77
CA LEU A 130 -47.29 -13.24 3.61
C LEU A 130 -47.85 -12.92 4.99
N GLU A 131 -47.45 -11.79 5.59
CA GLU A 131 -48.02 -11.29 6.85
C GLU A 131 -49.53 -11.05 6.70
N ASP A 132 -49.97 -10.39 5.63
CA ASP A 132 -51.39 -10.17 5.34
C ASP A 132 -52.18 -11.49 5.18
N GLN A 133 -51.58 -12.50 4.55
CA GLN A 133 -52.20 -13.83 4.41
C GLN A 133 -52.30 -14.56 5.76
N CYS A 134 -51.26 -14.49 6.58
CA CYS A 134 -51.26 -15.05 7.94
C CYS A 134 -52.37 -14.42 8.80
N SER A 135 -52.53 -13.10 8.77
CA SER A 135 -53.60 -12.41 9.51
C SER A 135 -54.99 -12.90 9.11
N LYS A 136 -55.26 -13.05 7.80
CA LYS A 136 -56.54 -13.59 7.30
C LYS A 136 -56.78 -15.03 7.76
N LEU A 137 -55.75 -15.87 7.78
CA LEU A 137 -55.87 -17.25 8.25
C LEU A 137 -56.16 -17.33 9.74
N VAL A 138 -55.58 -16.43 10.54
CA VAL A 138 -55.89 -16.32 11.98
C VAL A 138 -57.36 -15.96 12.17
N GLU A 139 -57.87 -14.93 11.50
CA GLU A 139 -59.28 -14.52 11.56
C GLU A 139 -60.23 -15.66 11.15
N GLN A 140 -59.93 -16.36 10.05
CA GLN A 140 -60.71 -17.52 9.61
C GLN A 140 -60.73 -18.64 10.65
N THR A 141 -59.59 -18.92 11.29
CA THR A 141 -59.46 -19.94 12.33
C THR A 141 -60.29 -19.58 13.57
N GLU A 142 -60.30 -18.31 13.98
CA GLU A 142 -61.12 -17.82 15.09
C GLU A 142 -62.61 -17.91 14.79
N ALA A 143 -63.05 -17.54 13.60
CA ALA A 143 -64.43 -17.67 13.16
C ALA A 143 -64.93 -19.12 13.18
N LEU A 144 -64.10 -20.07 12.71
CA LEU A 144 -64.41 -21.50 12.74
C LEU A 144 -64.56 -22.04 14.18
N LYS A 145 -63.71 -21.59 15.11
CA LYS A 145 -63.82 -21.96 16.54
C LYS A 145 -65.15 -21.49 17.14
N GLN A 146 -65.59 -20.27 16.84
CA GLN A 146 -66.87 -19.74 17.33
C GLN A 146 -68.07 -20.52 16.76
N ASN A 147 -68.05 -20.87 15.48
CA ASN A 147 -69.11 -21.65 14.85
C ASN A 147 -69.23 -23.07 15.44
N ASN A 148 -68.12 -23.76 15.69
CA ASN A 148 -68.12 -25.10 16.30
C ASN A 148 -68.56 -25.09 17.78
N GLY A 149 -68.22 -24.05 18.55
CA GLY A 149 -68.73 -23.88 19.91
C GLY A 149 -70.25 -23.67 19.95
N THR A 150 -70.81 -23.02 18.92
CA THR A 150 -72.26 -22.77 18.81
C THR A 150 -73.03 -24.05 18.44
N LEU A 151 -72.48 -24.89 17.56
CA LEU A 151 -73.07 -26.19 17.17
C LEU A 151 -73.17 -27.18 18.35
N THR A 152 -72.16 -27.23 19.21
CA THR A 152 -72.14 -28.11 20.39
C THR A 152 -73.17 -27.72 21.44
N VAL A 153 -73.39 -26.41 21.68
CA VAL A 153 -74.43 -25.92 22.60
C VAL A 153 -75.84 -26.16 22.06
N THR A 154 -76.04 -26.04 20.76
CA THR A 154 -77.36 -26.23 20.13
C THR A 154 -77.79 -27.70 20.14
N HIS A 155 -76.84 -28.63 20.00
CA HIS A 155 -77.15 -30.07 20.03
C HIS A 155 -77.46 -30.59 21.44
N MET A 156 -76.87 -30.00 22.49
CA MET A 156 -77.20 -30.36 23.88
C MET A 156 -78.59 -29.87 24.32
N ARG A 157 -79.13 -28.78 23.76
CA ARG A 157 -80.46 -28.27 24.11
C ARG A 157 -81.63 -29.04 23.48
N ARG A 158 -81.40 -29.88 22.45
CA ARG A 158 -82.46 -30.66 21.79
C ARG A 158 -82.71 -32.04 22.42
N SER A 159 -81.81 -32.54 23.27
CA SER A 159 -81.92 -33.89 23.85
C SER A 159 -82.71 -33.98 25.17
N THR A 160 -83.32 -32.89 25.64
CA THR A 160 -84.02 -32.85 26.95
C THR A 160 -85.56 -32.79 26.87
N ASN A 161 -86.18 -32.88 25.70
CA ASN A 161 -87.64 -32.91 25.55
C ASN A 161 -88.11 -34.17 24.82
N VAL A 162 -88.06 -35.31 25.49
CA VAL A 162 -88.92 -36.47 25.20
C VAL A 162 -89.34 -37.05 26.56
N ILE A 163 -90.52 -36.66 27.01
CA ILE A 163 -91.32 -37.34 28.04
C ILE A 163 -92.58 -37.83 27.33
#